data_AF-A0A917JNV4-F1
#
_entry.id   AF-A0A917JNV4-F1
#
_cell.length_a   1.000
_cell.length_b   1.000
_cell.length_c   1.000
_cell.angle_alpha   90.00
_cell.angle_beta   90.00
_cell.angle_gamma   90.00
#
_symmetry.space_group_name_H-M   'P 1'
#
loop_
_entity.id
_entity.type
_entity.pdbx_description
1 polymer ?
#
loop_
_entity_poly.entity_id
_entity_poly.type
_entity_poly.pdbx_seq_one_letter_code
_entity_poly.pdbx_strand_id
1 'polypeptide(L)' 'MSLLKKVTEFAHSPQGRKVLDQAKKYASDPKNKEKIDQVVHKLFGKGGKSH' A
#
# COMPACT_ATOMS: atom_id res chain seq x y z
N MET A 1 -12.23 -24.34 11.06
CA MET A 1 -10.95 -23.58 11.11
C MET A 1 -11.28 -22.11 10.92
N SER A 2 -10.92 -21.25 11.88
CA SER A 2 -11.28 -19.82 11.83
C SER A 2 -10.41 -19.08 10.80
N LEU A 3 -11.02 -18.27 9.94
CA LEU A 3 -10.35 -17.49 8.88
C LEU A 3 -9.25 -16.58 9.44
N LEU A 4 -9.45 -16.08 10.67
CA LEU A 4 -8.47 -15.30 11.41
C LEU A 4 -7.15 -16.05 11.58
N LYS A 5 -7.20 -17.35 11.88
CA LYS A 5 -6.00 -18.18 12.09
C LYS A 5 -5.19 -18.32 10.80
N LYS A 6 -5.88 -18.45 9.65
CA LYS A 6 -5.24 -18.50 8.33
C LYS A 6 -4.58 -17.18 7.95
N VAL A 7 -5.19 -16.05 8.30
CA VAL A 7 -4.60 -14.72 8.06
C VAL A 7 -3.40 -14.49 8.97
N THR A 8 -3.47 -14.89 10.24
CA THR A 8 -2.32 -14.84 11.16
C THR A 8 -1.18 -15.75 10.70
N GLU A 9 -1.48 -16.99 10.31
CA GLU A 9 -0.48 -17.90 9.76
C GLU A 9 0.09 -17.37 8.44
N PHE A 10 -0.73 -16.77 7.58
CA PHE A 10 -0.26 -16.15 6.35
C PHE A 10 0.65 -14.96 6.64
N ALA A 11 0.30 -14.08 7.57
CA ALA A 11 1.14 -12.97 8.01
C ALA A 11 2.48 -13.44 8.61
N HIS A 12 2.47 -14.57 9.32
CA HIS A 12 3.67 -15.19 9.89
C HIS A 12 4.43 -16.07 8.88
N SER A 13 3.83 -16.41 7.75
CA SER A 13 4.45 -17.21 6.71
C SER A 13 5.57 -16.42 5.99
N PRO A 14 6.56 -17.10 5.40
CA PRO A 14 7.60 -16.45 4.60
C PRO A 14 7.02 -15.67 3.39
N GLN A 15 5.84 -16.08 2.90
CA GLN A 15 5.14 -15.38 1.81
C GLN A 15 4.52 -14.07 2.32
N GLY A 16 3.82 -14.07 3.45
CA GLY A 16 3.26 -12.86 4.04
C GLY A 16 4.33 -11.89 4.52
N ARG A 17 5.43 -12.38 5.10
CA ARG A 17 6.59 -11.53 5.42
C ARG A 17 7.18 -10.84 4.20
N LYS A 18 7.29 -11.51 3.05
CA LYS A 18 7.74 -10.88 1.80
C LYS A 18 6.78 -9.79 1.35
N VAL A 19 5.47 -10.03 1.40
CA VAL A 19 4.46 -9.02 1.05
C VAL A 19 4.52 -7.83 2.00
N LEU A 20 4.64 -8.06 3.30
CA LEU A 20 4.79 -7.00 4.30
C LEU A 20 6.11 -6.24 4.14
N ASP A 21 7.21 -6.92 3.83
CA ASP A 21 8.51 -6.30 3.59
C ASP A 21 8.49 -5.46 2.32
N GLN A 22 7.90 -5.96 1.24
CA GLN A 22 7.64 -5.19 0.04
C GLN A 22 6.76 -3.98 0.37
N ALA A 23 5.62 -4.15 1.02
CA ALA A 23 4.75 -3.04 1.39
C ALA A 23 5.50 -1.99 2.24
N LYS A 24 6.30 -2.42 3.22
CA LYS A 24 7.11 -1.55 4.07
C LYS A 24 8.18 -0.82 3.26
N LYS A 25 8.86 -1.51 2.34
CA LYS A 25 9.87 -0.92 1.46
C LYS A 25 9.25 0.08 0.51
N TYR A 26 8.10 -0.24 -0.09
CA TYR A 26 7.34 0.66 -0.94
C TYR A 26 6.82 1.89 -0.20
N ALA A 27 6.45 1.76 1.07
CA ALA A 27 6.01 2.86 1.92
C ALA A 27 7.17 3.73 2.45
N SER A 28 8.33 3.11 2.71
CA SER A 28 9.55 3.78 3.15
C SER A 28 10.29 4.46 2.00
N ASP A 29 10.01 4.12 0.75
CA ASP A 29 10.69 4.71 -0.40
C ASP A 29 10.14 6.11 -0.70
N PRO A 30 10.96 7.18 -0.53
CA PRO A 30 10.52 8.55 -0.80
C PRO A 30 10.18 8.76 -2.28
N LYS A 31 10.80 8.00 -3.18
CA LYS A 31 10.57 8.06 -4.63
C LYS A 31 9.16 7.60 -5.01
N ASN A 32 8.57 6.69 -4.23
CA ASN A 32 7.19 6.27 -4.42
C ASN A 32 6.22 7.30 -3.84
N LYS A 33 6.57 7.98 -2.74
CA LYS A 33 5.75 9.07 -2.20
C LYS A 33 5.52 10.16 -3.23
N GLU A 34 6.55 10.62 -3.94
CA GLU A 34 6.41 11.64 -4.98
C GLU A 34 5.48 11.20 -6.13
N LYS A 35 5.60 9.94 -6.57
CA LYS A 35 4.72 9.38 -7.60
C LYS A 35 3.28 9.23 -7.12
N ILE A 36 3.09 8.76 -5.89
CA ILE A 36 1.77 8.63 -5.28
C ILE A 36 1.17 10.01 -5.09
N ASP A 37 1.92 10.99 -4.61
CA ASP A 37 1.48 12.35 -4.42
C ASP A 37 1.08 13.00 -5.75
N GLN A 38 1.87 12.84 -6.81
CA GLN A 38 1.49 13.27 -8.16
C GLN A 38 0.21 12.61 -8.67
N VAL A 39 0.05 11.31 -8.46
CA VAL A 39 -1.13 10.55 -8.89
C VAL A 39 -2.36 10.94 -8.06
N VAL A 40 -2.22 11.07 -6.75
CA VAL A 40 -3.26 11.55 -5.83
C VAL A 40 -3.64 12.98 -6.19
N HIS A 41 -2.68 13.87 -6.40
CA HIS A 41 -2.94 15.25 -6.80
C HIS A 41 -3.60 15.33 -8.19
N LYS A 42 -3.29 14.41 -9.11
CA LYS A 42 -3.95 14.36 -10.43
C LYS A 42 -5.35 13.74 -10.37
N LEU A 43 -5.60 12.77 -9.50
CA LEU A 43 -6.89 12.10 -9.34
C LEU A 43 -7.84 12.89 -8.44
N PHE A 44 -7.36 13.40 -7.31
CA PHE A 44 -8.14 14.15 -6.33
C PHE A 44 -8.06 15.67 -6.56
N GLY A 45 -6.97 16.21 -7.11
CA GLY A 45 -6.87 17.65 -7.43
C GLY A 45 -7.56 18.04 -8.73
N LYS A 46 -7.84 17.11 -9.66
CA LYS A 46 -8.63 17.39 -10.87
C LYS A 46 -10.14 17.32 -10.66
N GLY A 47 -10.61 16.89 -9.48
CA GLY A 47 -12.02 16.91 -9.11
C GLY A 47 -12.54 18.26 -8.61
N GLY A 48 -11.68 19.28 -8.46
CA GLY A 48 -12.02 20.56 -7.84
C GLY A 48 -12.12 21.77 -8.77
N LYS A 49 -12.06 21.61 -10.10
CA LYS A 49 -12.18 22.74 -11.04
C LYS A 49 -13.29 22.53 -12.06
N SER A 50 -14.51 22.60 -11.55
CA SER A 50 -15.70 22.94 -12.32
C SER A 50 -16.38 24.13 -11.63
N HIS A 51 -15.84 25.34 -11.85
CA HIS A 51 -16.53 26.58 -12.20
C HIS A 51 -15.48 27.70 -12.29
#